data_AF-A0A0F9PC28-F1
#
_entry.id   AF-A0A0F9PC28-F1
#
_cell.length_a   1.000
_cell.length_b   1.000
_cell.length_c   1.000
_cell.angle_alpha   90.00
_cell.angle_beta   90.00
_cell.angle_gamma   90.00
#
_symmetry.space_group_name_H-M   'P 1'
#
loop_
_entity.id
_entity.type
_entity.pdbx_description
1 polymer ?
#
loop_
_entity_poly.entity_id
_entity_poly.type
_entity_poly.pdbx_seq_one_letter_code
_entity_poly.pdbx_strand_id
1 'polypeptide(L)'
;MEREKVYLKLFGKKLISFKKLETGEIVGTGILNPLIDKLGFFTMLMIQAKFYRSYNNLGTWNGKRVSNTFAPPVGSRPMFRLMSAAIKGRIFRHPFPVAMTFAVTYRCQCNCVHCSAGK
;
A
#
# COMPACT_ATOMS: atom_id res chain seq x y z
N MET A 1 -23.20 -20.48 8.65
CA MET A 1 -22.41 -21.49 7.91
C MET A 1 -21.02 -20.94 7.64
N GLU A 2 -20.03 -21.36 8.43
CA GLU A 2 -18.63 -20.95 8.24
C GLU A 2 -18.07 -21.59 6.95
N ARG A 3 -17.84 -20.78 5.91
CA ARG A 3 -17.25 -21.26 4.65
C ARG A 3 -15.73 -21.13 4.71
N GLU A 4 -15.07 -22.21 5.11
CA GLU A 4 -13.61 -22.31 5.04
C GLU A 4 -13.19 -22.64 3.60
N LYS A 5 -12.29 -21.84 3.03
CA LYS A 5 -11.64 -22.13 1.73
C LYS A 5 -10.21 -22.59 1.97
N VAL A 6 -9.92 -23.81 1.55
CA VAL A 6 -8.58 -24.41 1.61
C VAL A 6 -7.90 -24.20 0.26
N TYR A 7 -6.75 -23.52 0.25
CA TYR A 7 -5.98 -23.24 -0.96
C TYR A 7 -4.82 -24.21 -1.16
N LEU A 8 -4.22 -24.70 -0.06
CA LEU A 8 -3.10 -25.64 -0.14
C LEU A 8 -3.20 -26.66 1.00
N LYS A 9 -3.16 -27.95 0.65
CA LYS A 9 -3.18 -29.07 1.59
C LYS A 9 -2.04 -30.03 1.24
N LEU A 10 -1.22 -30.39 2.22
CA LEU A 10 -0.11 -31.33 2.06
C LEU A 10 -0.15 -32.34 3.20
N PHE A 11 -0.05 -33.64 2.91
CA PHE A 11 -0.11 -34.73 3.89
C PHE A 11 -1.27 -34.60 4.90
N GLY A 12 -2.48 -34.27 4.43
CA GLY A 12 -3.67 -34.15 5.27
C GLY A 12 -3.75 -32.86 6.11
N LYS A 13 -2.68 -32.10 6.27
CA LYS A 13 -2.65 -30.82 7.01
C LYS A 13 -2.99 -29.64 6.09
N LYS A 14 -3.86 -28.74 6.56
CA LYS A 14 -4.21 -27.49 5.88
C LYS A 14 -3.04 -26.52 6.03
N LEU A 15 -2.30 -26.30 4.96
CA LEU A 15 -1.13 -25.42 4.95
C LEU A 15 -1.58 -23.96 4.80
N ILE A 16 -2.48 -23.70 3.85
CA ILE A 16 -3.04 -22.38 3.58
C ILE A 16 -4.56 -22.50 3.54
N SER A 17 -5.23 -21.92 4.52
CA SER A 17 -6.70 -21.90 4.60
C SER A 17 -7.18 -20.58 5.18
N PHE A 18 -8.33 -20.13 4.69
CA PHE A 18 -8.96 -18.89 5.14
C PHE A 18 -10.40 -19.18 5.55
N LYS A 19 -10.77 -18.66 6.71
CA LYS A 19 -12.11 -18.75 7.29
C LYS A 19 -12.72 -17.35 7.31
N LYS A 20 -13.94 -17.23 6.78
CA LYS A 20 -14.71 -15.99 6.88
C LYS A 20 -15.59 -16.05 8.12
N LEU A 21 -15.37 -15.14 9.06
CA LEU A 21 -16.19 -14.97 10.26
C LEU A 21 -17.52 -14.30 9.91
N GLU A 22 -18.50 -14.43 10.79
CA GLU A 22 -19.84 -13.83 10.60
C GLU A 22 -19.79 -12.29 10.60
N THR A 23 -18.75 -11.70 11.19
CA THR A 23 -18.42 -10.26 11.14
C THR A 23 -17.89 -9.80 9.78
N GLY A 24 -17.63 -10.71 8.85
CA GLY A 24 -17.05 -10.43 7.54
C GLY A 24 -15.52 -10.44 7.50
N GLU A 25 -14.87 -10.58 8.65
CA GLU A 25 -13.41 -10.67 8.77
C GLU A 25 -12.89 -12.01 8.19
N ILE A 26 -11.77 -11.94 7.48
CA ILE A 26 -11.12 -13.10 6.86
C ILE A 26 -9.90 -13.44 7.72
N VAL A 27 -9.95 -14.60 8.39
CA VAL A 27 -8.87 -15.06 9.28
C VAL A 27 -8.18 -16.27 8.66
N GLY A 28 -6.86 -16.22 8.62
CA GLY A 28 -6.03 -17.35 8.19
C GLY A 28 -5.99 -18.46 9.23
N THR A 29 -6.42 -19.67 8.88
CA THR A 29 -6.44 -20.85 9.78
C THR A 29 -5.33 -21.87 9.47
N GLY A 30 -4.58 -21.68 8.38
CA GLY A 30 -3.53 -22.61 7.96
C GLY A 30 -2.24 -22.47 8.77
N ILE A 31 -1.46 -23.55 8.85
CA ILE A 31 -0.19 -23.60 9.60
C ILE A 31 0.83 -22.56 9.08
N LEU A 32 0.81 -22.28 7.77
CA LEU A 32 1.70 -21.30 7.14
C LEU A 32 1.10 -19.88 7.08
N ASN A 33 -0.17 -19.68 7.42
CA ASN A 33 -0.80 -18.35 7.36
C ASN A 33 -0.09 -17.30 8.24
N PRO A 34 0.31 -17.58 9.50
CA PRO A 34 1.04 -16.60 10.32
C PRO A 34 2.38 -16.19 9.69
N LEU A 35 3.03 -17.11 8.97
CA LEU A 35 4.27 -16.84 8.26
C LEU A 35 4.01 -16.01 7.00
N ILE A 36 2.95 -16.34 6.24
CA ILE A 36 2.49 -15.58 5.06
C ILE A 36 2.08 -14.16 5.45
N ASP A 37 1.38 -13.97 6.56
CA ASP A 37 0.94 -12.66 7.05
C ASP A 37 2.14 -11.81 7.48
N LYS A 38 3.12 -12.41 8.18
CA LYS A 38 4.40 -11.74 8.49
C LYS A 38 5.18 -11.40 7.22
N LEU A 39 5.30 -12.32 6.27
CA LEU A 39 5.94 -12.08 4.97
C LEU A 39 5.22 -10.97 4.18
N GLY A 40 3.90 -10.92 4.22
CA GLY A 40 3.07 -9.87 3.63
C GLY A 40 3.37 -8.50 4.23
N PHE A 41 3.48 -8.42 5.55
CA PHE A 41 3.86 -7.18 6.25
C PHE A 41 5.27 -6.71 5.90
N PHE A 42 6.28 -7.60 5.96
CA PHE A 42 7.66 -7.27 5.60
C PHE A 42 7.81 -6.88 4.13
N THR A 43 7.11 -7.58 3.24
CA THR A 43 7.12 -7.23 1.80
C THR A 43 6.44 -5.89 1.56
N MET A 44 5.34 -5.58 2.25
CA MET A 44 4.69 -4.27 2.18
C MET A 44 5.63 -3.15 2.66
N LEU A 45 6.30 -3.33 3.81
CA LEU A 45 7.29 -2.40 4.33
C LEU A 45 8.45 -2.19 3.34
N MET A 46 8.96 -3.25 2.73
CA MET A 46 10.05 -3.18 1.76
C MET A 46 9.63 -2.49 0.46
N ILE A 47 8.43 -2.80 -0.05
CA ILE A 47 7.86 -2.13 -1.23
C ILE A 47 7.69 -0.64 -0.95
N GLN A 48 7.17 -0.30 0.22
CA GLN A 48 6.97 1.06 0.66
C GLN A 48 8.30 1.81 0.85
N ALA A 49 9.31 1.21 1.46
CA ALA A 49 10.63 1.80 1.61
C ALA A 49 11.27 2.08 0.24
N LYS A 50 11.20 1.11 -0.69
CA LYS A 50 11.66 1.31 -2.08
C LYS A 50 10.89 2.41 -2.80
N PHE A 51 9.58 2.49 -2.57
CA PHE A 51 8.72 3.52 -3.14
C PHE A 51 9.11 4.92 -2.64
N TYR A 52 9.26 5.14 -1.34
CA TYR A 52 9.71 6.46 -0.85
C TYR A 52 11.15 6.78 -1.24
N ARG A 53 12.02 5.76 -1.39
CA ARG A 53 13.40 5.96 -1.87
C ARG A 53 13.44 6.37 -3.34
N SER A 54 12.44 6.07 -4.16
CA SER A 54 12.42 6.53 -5.56
C SER A 54 12.14 8.03 -5.69
N TYR A 55 11.65 8.69 -4.64
CA TYR A 55 11.48 10.14 -4.65
C TYR A 55 12.70 10.83 -4.02
N ASN A 56 13.60 11.31 -4.87
CA ASN A 56 14.81 12.02 -4.43
C ASN A 56 14.49 13.41 -3.83
N ASN A 57 13.39 14.05 -4.25
CA ASN A 57 13.07 15.46 -3.94
C ASN A 57 11.78 15.62 -3.11
N LEU A 58 11.52 14.71 -2.15
CA LEU A 58 10.43 14.96 -1.19
C LEU A 58 10.86 16.04 -0.21
N GLY A 59 10.14 17.16 -0.22
CA GLY A 59 10.15 18.17 0.82
C GLY A 59 10.10 17.57 2.22
N THR A 60 10.97 18.09 3.07
CA THR A 60 11.12 17.70 4.47
C THR A 60 10.70 18.84 5.39
N TRP A 61 10.05 18.51 6.49
CA TRP A 61 9.71 19.42 7.57
C TRP A 61 10.18 18.83 8.89
N ASN A 62 10.98 19.56 9.65
CA ASN A 62 11.59 19.10 10.91
C ASN A 62 12.28 17.72 10.78
N GLY A 63 13.03 17.50 9.71
CA GLY A 63 13.73 16.24 9.43
C GLY A 63 12.83 15.06 9.01
N LYS A 64 11.50 15.27 8.93
CA LYS A 64 10.53 14.26 8.48
C LYS A 64 10.07 14.56 7.06
N ARG A 65 9.82 13.52 6.26
CA ARG A 65 9.25 13.69 4.91
C ARG A 65 7.79 14.13 5.02
N VAL A 66 7.44 15.19 4.29
CA VAL A 66 6.06 15.67 4.22
C VAL A 66 5.28 14.82 3.22
N SER A 67 4.10 14.33 3.63
CA SER A 67 3.22 13.65 2.69
C SER A 67 2.67 14.65 1.68
N ASN A 68 2.59 14.23 0.42
CA ASN A 68 2.00 15.04 -0.62
C ASN A 68 1.13 14.15 -1.51
N THR A 69 0.52 14.75 -2.52
CA THR A 69 -0.36 14.03 -3.43
C THR A 69 0.37 12.99 -4.29
N PHE A 70 1.65 13.18 -4.57
CA PHE A 70 2.50 12.20 -5.27
C PHE A 70 3.06 11.12 -4.33
N ALA A 71 3.20 11.43 -3.04
CA ALA A 71 3.70 10.57 -1.98
C ALA A 71 2.69 10.61 -0.81
N PRO A 72 1.52 9.96 -0.99
CA PRO A 72 0.42 10.02 -0.03
C PRO A 72 0.81 9.41 1.33
N PRO A 73 0.09 9.78 2.40
CA PRO A 73 0.36 9.28 3.73
C PRO A 73 0.21 7.76 3.81
N VAL A 74 1.04 7.16 4.65
CA VAL A 74 1.07 5.72 4.87
C VAL A 74 -0.28 5.19 5.31
N GLY A 75 -0.74 4.09 4.72
CA GLY A 75 -2.03 3.47 5.07
C GLY A 75 -3.27 4.20 4.54
N SER A 76 -3.10 5.27 3.77
CA SER A 76 -4.22 5.95 3.14
C SER A 76 -4.70 5.23 1.87
N ARG A 77 -5.98 5.37 1.52
CA ARG A 77 -6.54 4.83 0.25
C ARG A 77 -5.74 5.26 -0.99
N PRO A 78 -5.30 6.52 -1.15
CA PRO A 78 -4.46 6.93 -2.27
C PRO A 78 -3.12 6.18 -2.33
N MET A 79 -2.52 5.90 -1.17
CA MET A 79 -1.27 5.15 -1.10
C MET A 79 -1.45 3.69 -1.53
N PHE A 80 -2.51 3.01 -1.08
CA PHE A 80 -2.80 1.65 -1.53
C PHE A 80 -3.03 1.58 -3.04
N ARG A 81 -3.75 2.57 -3.61
CA ARG A 81 -3.94 2.67 -5.05
C ARG A 81 -2.61 2.80 -5.79
N LEU A 82 -1.75 3.70 -5.34
CA LEU A 82 -0.43 3.95 -5.91
C LEU A 82 0.48 2.71 -5.82
N MET A 83 0.47 2.04 -4.67
CA MET A 83 1.22 0.81 -4.45
C MET A 83 0.71 -0.33 -5.34
N SER A 84 -0.61 -0.48 -5.49
CA SER A 84 -1.21 -1.48 -6.37
C SER A 84 -0.82 -1.26 -7.84
N ALA A 85 -0.79 0.00 -8.30
CA ALA A 85 -0.36 0.36 -9.65
C ALA A 85 1.14 0.08 -9.85
N ALA A 86 1.98 0.39 -8.85
CA ALA A 86 3.41 0.09 -8.90
C ALA A 86 3.68 -1.43 -8.94
N ILE A 87 2.94 -2.23 -8.17
CA ILE A 87 3.02 -3.69 -8.18
C ILE A 87 2.59 -4.23 -9.55
N LYS A 88 1.41 -3.81 -10.05
CA LYS A 88 0.92 -4.21 -11.38
C LYS A 88 1.91 -3.82 -12.48
N GLY A 89 2.50 -2.64 -12.41
CA GLY A 89 3.46 -2.19 -13.42
C GLY A 89 4.75 -3.00 -13.45
N ARG A 90 5.20 -3.50 -12.29
CA ARG A 90 6.33 -4.45 -12.25
C ARG A 90 5.97 -5.83 -12.79
N ILE A 91 4.77 -6.33 -12.49
CA ILE A 91 4.29 -7.64 -12.94
C ILE A 91 4.06 -7.67 -14.45
N PHE A 92 3.28 -6.71 -14.96
CA PHE A 92 2.90 -6.65 -16.38
C PHE A 92 3.90 -5.87 -17.24
N ARG A 93 4.99 -5.36 -16.65
CA ARG A 93 6.01 -4.53 -17.32
C ARG A 93 5.42 -3.35 -18.12
N HIS A 94 4.29 -2.81 -17.67
CA HIS A 94 3.57 -1.72 -18.34
C HIS A 94 3.17 -0.65 -17.30
N PRO A 95 3.32 0.65 -17.60
CA PRO A 95 2.93 1.70 -16.65
C PRO A 95 1.40 1.70 -16.44
N PHE A 96 0.98 1.66 -15.17
CA PHE A 96 -0.43 1.85 -14.81
C PHE A 96 -0.64 3.29 -14.35
N PRO A 97 -1.49 4.08 -15.04
CA PRO A 97 -1.70 5.48 -14.70
C PRO A 97 -2.40 5.59 -13.33
N VAL A 98 -1.87 6.46 -12.48
CA VAL A 98 -2.51 6.84 -11.21
C VAL A 98 -2.99 8.28 -11.35
N ALA A 99 -4.24 8.47 -11.75
CA ALA A 99 -4.81 9.80 -11.91
C ALA A 99 -5.07 10.45 -10.55
N MET A 100 -4.66 11.69 -10.37
CA MET A 100 -5.01 12.50 -9.20
C MET A 100 -5.50 13.88 -9.66
N THR A 101 -6.48 14.41 -8.96
CA THR A 101 -6.99 15.76 -9.20
C THR A 101 -6.29 16.70 -8.25
N PHE A 102 -5.70 17.78 -8.77
CA PHE A 102 -5.14 18.87 -7.96
C PHE A 102 -5.87 20.15 -8.30
N ALA A 103 -6.30 20.88 -7.27
CA ALA A 103 -6.79 22.24 -7.44
C ALA A 103 -5.57 23.17 -7.47
N VAL A 104 -5.25 23.73 -8.63
CA VAL A 104 -4.29 24.83 -8.72
C VAL A 104 -5.05 26.10 -8.39
N THR A 105 -4.70 26.73 -7.28
CA THR A 105 -5.26 28.04 -6.92
C THR A 105 -4.11 28.98 -6.61
N TYR A 106 -4.22 30.22 -7.05
CA TYR A 106 -3.29 31.30 -6.68
C TYR A 106 -3.43 31.73 -5.21
N ARG A 107 -4.37 31.15 -4.46
CA ARG A 107 -4.69 31.45 -3.07
C ARG A 107 -4.64 30.19 -2.22
N CYS A 108 -3.61 29.36 -2.41
CA CYS A 108 -3.39 28.23 -1.53
C CYS A 108 -3.06 28.77 -0.13
N GLN A 109 -3.93 28.53 0.85
CA GLN A 109 -3.68 28.90 2.25
C GLN A 109 -2.55 28.06 2.88
N CYS A 110 -2.15 26.97 2.21
CA CYS A 110 -1.12 26.07 2.69
C CYS A 110 0.27 26.56 2.26
N ASN A 111 1.09 27.01 3.23
CA ASN A 111 2.52 27.28 3.02
C ASN A 111 3.32 25.96 3.02
N CYS A 112 2.99 25.03 2.12
CA CYS A 112 3.63 23.74 2.07
C CYS A 112 4.98 23.83 1.35
N VAL A 113 5.95 23.00 1.78
CA VAL A 113 7.27 22.86 1.13
C VAL A 113 7.20 22.40 -0.33
N HIS A 114 6.01 22.02 -0.81
CA HIS A 114 5.73 21.53 -2.15
C HIS A 114 4.90 22.51 -3.00
N CYS A 115 4.71 23.75 -2.54
CA CYS A 115 3.86 24.71 -3.22
C CYS A 115 4.43 25.04 -4.61
N SER A 116 3.65 24.78 -5.66
CA SER A 116 3.98 25.13 -7.05
C SER A 116 3.55 26.54 -7.45
N ALA A 117 2.61 27.12 -6.70
CA ALA A 117 2.35 28.56 -6.76
C ALA A 117 3.56 29.22 -6.09
N GLY A 118 4.40 29.89 -6.89
CA GLY A 118 5.61 30.54 -6.41
C GLY A 118 5.35 31.36 -5.14
N LYS A 119 6.31 31.33 -4.22
CA LYS A 119 6.31 32.25 -3.08
C LYS A 119 6.40 33.69 -3.55
#